data_AF-A0A3M1KNA5-F1
#
_entry.id   AF-A0A3M1KNA5-F1
#
_cell.length_a   1.000
_cell.length_b   1.000
_cell.length_c   1.000
_cell.angle_alpha   90.00
_cell.angle_beta   90.00
_cell.angle_gamma   90.00
#
_symmetry.space_group_name_H-M   'P 1'
#
loop_
_entity.id
_entity.type
_entity.pdbx_description
1 polymer ?
#
loop_
_entity_poly.entity_id
_entity_poly.type
_entity_poly.pdbx_seq_one_letter_code
_entity_poly.pdbx_strand_id
1 'polypeptide(L)'
;MSAVLDQPVHGAHHGPAKGFKRWLLTTNHKDIGTMYLIFSLAMFFTGGTMALIIRAELFQPGLQLVQPEFFNQMTTMHGLIMVFGAVMPAFVGLANWLVPLMIGAPDMALPRMNNWSFWILPFAFALMLSTLFMEGGGPNFGWTFYAPLSTT
;
A
#
# COMPACT_ATOMS: atom_id res chain seq x y z
N MET A 1 -63.05 0.87 15.62
CA MET A 1 -62.45 -0.35 15.06
C MET A 1 -61.96 -0.01 13.66
N SER A 2 -60.71 0.44 13.53
CA SER A 2 -59.99 0.57 12.26
C SER A 2 -58.58 0.12 12.57
N ALA A 3 -58.22 -1.04 12.03
CA ALA A 3 -56.98 -1.74 12.33
C ALA A 3 -55.81 -0.92 11.78
N VAL A 4 -54.98 -0.37 12.68
CA VAL A 4 -53.61 0.00 12.35
C VAL A 4 -52.91 -1.30 11.98
N LEU A 5 -52.64 -1.47 10.69
CA LEU A 5 -51.79 -2.54 10.19
C LEU A 5 -50.38 -2.28 10.72
N ASP A 6 -50.02 -2.97 11.81
CA ASP A 6 -48.63 -3.22 12.16
C ASP A 6 -48.01 -4.01 11.01
N GLN A 7 -47.40 -3.31 10.05
CA GLN A 7 -46.50 -3.96 9.11
C GLN A 7 -45.20 -4.26 9.87
N PRO A 8 -44.79 -5.53 10.00
CA PRO A 8 -43.43 -5.83 10.41
C PRO A 8 -42.53 -5.36 9.27
N VAL A 9 -41.90 -4.20 9.43
CA VAL A 9 -40.76 -3.81 8.61
C VAL A 9 -39.68 -4.83 8.96
N HIS A 10 -39.64 -5.92 8.19
CA HIS A 10 -38.52 -6.84 8.16
C HIS A 10 -37.32 -6.03 7.65
N GLY A 11 -36.66 -5.33 8.56
CA GLY A 11 -35.33 -4.81 8.37
C GLY A 11 -34.45 -6.00 8.06
N ALA A 12 -34.19 -6.22 6.78
CA ALA A 12 -33.16 -7.14 6.33
C ALA A 12 -31.84 -6.59 6.89
N HIS A 13 -31.50 -7.01 8.11
CA HIS A 13 -30.19 -6.86 8.70
C HIS A 13 -29.22 -7.67 7.84
N HIS A 14 -28.82 -7.09 6.72
CA HIS A 14 -27.68 -7.55 5.95
C HIS A 14 -26.47 -7.38 6.87
N GLY A 15 -26.12 -8.45 7.59
CA GLY A 15 -24.88 -8.51 8.34
C GLY A 15 -23.69 -8.17 7.43
N PRO A 16 -22.56 -7.72 7.99
CA PRO A 16 -21.39 -7.37 7.20
C PRO A 16 -21.09 -8.49 6.20
N ALA A 17 -20.86 -8.12 4.93
CA ALA A 17 -20.54 -9.06 3.87
C ALA A 17 -19.45 -10.02 4.37
N LYS A 18 -19.64 -11.33 4.17
CA LYS A 18 -18.70 -12.35 4.63
C LYS A 18 -17.68 -12.65 3.53
N GLY A 19 -16.46 -13.04 3.91
CA GLY A 19 -15.39 -13.43 2.99
C GLY A 19 -14.69 -12.25 2.30
N PHE A 20 -14.19 -12.46 1.08
CA PHE A 20 -13.39 -11.48 0.32
C PHE A 20 -14.13 -10.15 0.07
N LYS A 21 -15.45 -10.22 -0.15
CA LYS A 21 -16.29 -9.02 -0.33
C LYS A 21 -16.26 -8.08 0.87
N ARG A 22 -16.02 -8.62 2.08
CA ARG A 22 -15.85 -7.82 3.30
C ARG A 22 -14.70 -6.83 3.15
N TRP A 23 -13.54 -7.36 2.76
CA TRP A 23 -12.30 -6.60 2.67
C TRP A 23 -12.28 -5.68 1.45
N LEU A 24 -12.90 -6.12 0.34
CA LEU A 24 -12.99 -5.30 -0.88
C LEU A 24 -13.89 -4.07 -0.70
N LEU A 25 -15.00 -4.21 0.02
CA LEU A 25 -16.04 -3.17 0.16
C LEU A 25 -16.16 -2.64 1.60
N THR A 26 -15.15 -2.84 2.43
CA THR A 26 -15.20 -2.37 3.83
C THR A 26 -15.23 -0.84 3.87
N THR A 27 -15.98 -0.30 4.83
CA THR A 27 -15.91 1.12 5.19
C THR A 27 -15.31 1.32 6.57
N ASN A 28 -15.08 0.24 7.34
CA ASN A 28 -14.58 0.33 8.70
C ASN A 28 -13.11 0.74 8.70
N HIS A 29 -12.80 1.89 9.32
CA HIS A 29 -11.44 2.42 9.43
C HIS A 29 -10.42 1.45 10.05
N LYS A 30 -10.83 0.54 10.94
CA LYS A 30 -9.94 -0.47 11.52
C LYS A 30 -9.54 -1.55 10.51
N ASP A 31 -10.52 -2.06 9.76
CA ASP A 31 -10.27 -3.06 8.72
C ASP A 31 -9.35 -2.45 7.63
N ILE A 32 -9.63 -1.22 7.20
CA ILE A 32 -8.81 -0.47 6.23
C ILE A 32 -7.40 -0.20 6.79
N GLY A 33 -7.30 0.25 8.04
CA GLY A 33 -6.02 0.48 8.71
C GLY A 33 -5.17 -0.79 8.79
N THR A 34 -5.77 -1.96 9.07
CA THR A 34 -5.07 -3.24 9.04
C THR A 34 -4.58 -3.60 7.64
N MET A 35 -5.37 -3.33 6.59
CA MET A 35 -4.94 -3.55 5.21
C MET A 35 -3.69 -2.70 4.87
N TYR A 36 -3.67 -1.43 5.26
CA TYR A 36 -2.49 -0.56 5.10
C TYR A 36 -1.26 -1.11 5.82
N LEU A 37 -1.40 -1.60 7.06
CA LEU A 37 -0.29 -2.16 7.84
C LEU A 37 0.25 -3.46 7.24
N ILE A 38 -0.62 -4.35 6.77
CA ILE A 38 -0.21 -5.58 6.08
C ILE A 38 0.53 -5.26 4.79
N PHE A 39 -0.01 -4.32 4.00
CA PHE A 39 0.63 -3.86 2.77
C PHE A 39 2.02 -3.26 3.05
N SER A 40 2.09 -2.36 4.05
CA SER A 40 3.35 -1.74 4.49
C SER A 40 4.39 -2.78 4.89
N LEU A 41 3.99 -3.80 5.67
CA LEU A 41 4.88 -4.87 6.09
C LEU A 41 5.39 -5.69 4.88
N ALA A 42 4.51 -5.99 3.92
CA ALA A 42 4.91 -6.67 2.70
C ALA A 42 5.93 -5.83 1.89
N MET A 43 5.67 -4.54 1.71
CA MET A 43 6.59 -3.62 1.04
C MET A 43 7.91 -3.46 1.79
N PHE A 44 7.87 -3.47 3.13
CA PHE A 44 9.06 -3.43 3.97
C PHE A 44 9.97 -4.63 3.72
N PHE A 45 9.41 -5.85 3.61
CA PHE A 45 10.21 -7.02 3.26
C PHE A 45 10.74 -6.97 1.83
N THR A 46 9.95 -6.50 0.87
CA THR A 46 10.39 -6.33 -0.53
C THR A 46 11.54 -5.33 -0.63
N GLY A 47 11.37 -4.12 -0.08
CA GLY A 47 12.40 -3.08 -0.07
C GLY A 47 13.61 -3.46 0.78
N GLY A 48 13.40 -4.13 1.92
CA GLY A 48 14.45 -4.63 2.78
C GLY A 48 15.32 -5.68 2.09
N THR A 49 14.71 -6.59 1.33
CA THR A 49 15.46 -7.59 0.54
C THR A 49 16.33 -6.93 -0.51
N MET A 50 15.83 -5.90 -1.23
CA MET A 50 16.64 -5.12 -2.17
C MET A 50 17.84 -4.45 -1.47
N ALA A 51 17.65 -3.87 -0.27
CA ALA A 51 18.74 -3.30 0.51
C ALA A 51 19.79 -4.33 0.93
N LEU A 52 19.38 -5.55 1.29
CA LEU A 52 20.31 -6.62 1.62
C LEU A 52 21.17 -7.00 0.40
N ILE A 53 20.57 -7.10 -0.80
CA ILE A 53 21.30 -7.37 -2.04
C ILE A 53 22.27 -6.24 -2.37
N ILE A 54 21.83 -4.98 -2.28
CA ILE A 54 22.69 -3.80 -2.49
C ILE A 54 23.90 -3.83 -1.55
N ARG A 55 23.69 -4.15 -0.26
CA ARG A 55 24.79 -4.26 0.70
C ARG A 55 25.68 -5.47 0.47
N ALA A 56 25.14 -6.57 -0.04
CA ALA A 56 25.92 -7.73 -0.42
C ALA A 56 26.85 -7.42 -1.60
N GLU A 57 26.38 -6.67 -2.60
CA GLU A 57 27.23 -6.19 -3.71
C GLU A 57 28.37 -5.30 -3.21
N LEU A 58 28.08 -4.41 -2.26
CA LEU A 58 29.05 -3.47 -1.70
C LEU A 58 29.99 -4.08 -0.64
N PHE A 59 29.96 -5.41 -0.44
CA PHE A 59 30.75 -6.05 0.62
C PHE A 59 32.26 -6.03 0.36
N GLN A 60 32.69 -6.09 -0.91
CA GLN A 60 34.08 -5.86 -1.29
C GLN A 60 34.14 -5.05 -2.60
N PRO A 61 35.23 -4.32 -2.87
CA PRO A 61 35.37 -3.56 -4.11
C PRO A 61 35.32 -4.46 -5.35
N GLY A 62 34.64 -4.00 -6.41
CA GLY A 62 34.47 -4.73 -7.67
C GLY A 62 32.99 -5.05 -7.95
N LEU A 63 32.75 -5.83 -9.01
CA LEU A 63 31.42 -6.37 -9.33
C LEU A 63 31.35 -7.84 -8.90
N GLN A 64 30.33 -8.22 -8.14
CA GLN A 64 30.23 -9.54 -7.52
C GLN A 64 28.93 -10.30 -7.85
N LEU A 65 27.79 -9.67 -7.61
CA LEU A 65 26.47 -10.30 -7.62
C LEU A 65 25.57 -9.71 -8.71
N VAL A 66 25.60 -8.39 -8.91
CA VAL A 66 24.66 -7.69 -9.79
C VAL A 66 25.35 -6.82 -10.83
N GLN A 67 24.72 -6.71 -12.00
CA GLN A 67 25.19 -5.81 -13.06
C GLN A 67 24.94 -4.34 -12.65
N PRO A 68 25.79 -3.39 -13.09
CA PRO A 68 25.68 -1.99 -12.70
C PRO A 68 24.31 -1.36 -12.95
N GLU A 69 23.69 -1.71 -14.08
CA GLU A 69 22.37 -1.21 -14.45
C GLU A 69 21.29 -1.70 -13.47
N PHE A 70 21.28 -3.01 -13.18
CA PHE A 70 20.34 -3.58 -12.21
C PHE A 70 20.58 -3.08 -10.78
N PHE A 71 21.82 -2.78 -10.42
CA PHE A 71 22.15 -2.14 -9.13
C PHE A 71 21.50 -0.75 -9.00
N ASN A 72 21.56 0.07 -10.04
CA ASN A 72 20.92 1.38 -10.08
C ASN A 72 19.39 1.28 -10.02
N GLN A 73 18.82 0.31 -10.74
CA GLN A 73 17.38 0.01 -10.70
C GLN A 73 16.92 -0.40 -9.29
N MET A 74 17.62 -1.35 -8.67
CA MET A 74 17.31 -1.79 -7.30
C MET A 74 17.43 -0.65 -6.29
N THR A 75 18.45 0.22 -6.41
CA THR A 75 18.64 1.34 -5.49
C THR A 75 17.50 2.35 -5.61
N THR A 76 17.07 2.64 -6.84
CA THR A 76 15.92 3.51 -7.11
C THR A 76 14.64 2.90 -6.55
N MET A 77 14.35 1.65 -6.89
CA MET A 77 13.16 0.91 -6.44
C MET A 77 13.12 0.75 -4.92
N HIS A 78 14.25 0.46 -4.28
CA HIS A 78 14.37 0.39 -2.83
C HIS A 78 13.91 1.70 -2.17
N GLY A 79 14.42 2.84 -2.63
CA GLY A 79 14.04 4.15 -2.08
C GLY A 79 12.54 4.42 -2.22
N LEU A 80 11.97 4.16 -3.40
CA LEU A 80 10.54 4.36 -3.65
C LEU A 80 9.67 3.43 -2.80
N ILE A 81 10.04 2.15 -2.71
CA ILE A 81 9.32 1.16 -1.90
C ILE A 81 9.38 1.49 -0.42
N MET A 82 10.54 1.88 0.10
CA MET A 82 10.66 2.20 1.53
C MET A 82 9.87 3.45 1.90
N VAL A 83 9.96 4.53 1.13
CA VAL A 83 9.27 5.78 1.46
C VAL A 83 7.77 5.69 1.19
N PHE A 84 7.39 5.33 -0.04
CA PHE A 84 6.00 5.37 -0.49
C PHE A 84 5.22 4.08 -0.24
N GLY A 85 5.91 2.94 -0.13
CA GLY A 85 5.29 1.62 0.03
C GLY A 85 5.29 1.13 1.48
N ALA A 86 6.33 1.42 2.24
CA ALA A 86 6.46 0.98 3.63
C ALA A 86 6.10 2.11 4.61
N VAL A 87 6.89 3.19 4.66
CA VAL A 87 6.80 4.23 5.70
C VAL A 87 5.45 4.97 5.63
N MET A 88 5.11 5.59 4.49
CA MET A 88 3.86 6.34 4.40
C MET A 88 2.62 5.46 4.66
N PRO A 89 2.49 4.26 4.07
CA PRO A 89 1.37 3.37 4.37
C PRO A 89 1.33 2.90 5.83
N ALA A 90 2.47 2.70 6.50
CA ALA A 90 2.49 2.39 7.93
C ALA A 90 1.85 3.52 8.74
N PHE A 91 2.28 4.76 8.51
CA PHE A 91 1.74 5.94 9.21
C PHE A 91 0.25 6.13 8.92
N VAL A 92 -0.18 6.00 7.66
CA VAL A 92 -1.60 6.11 7.27
C VAL A 92 -2.43 4.97 7.88
N GLY A 93 -1.90 3.75 7.94
CA GLY A 93 -2.55 2.61 8.57
C GLY A 93 -2.73 2.79 10.07
N LEU A 94 -1.70 3.28 10.76
CA LEU A 94 -1.79 3.65 12.18
C LEU A 94 -2.77 4.80 12.41
N ALA A 95 -2.76 5.83 11.54
CA ALA A 95 -3.70 6.95 11.64
C ALA A 95 -5.16 6.48 11.48
N ASN A 96 -5.41 5.57 10.53
CA ASN A 96 -6.71 4.93 10.35
C ASN A 96 -7.17 4.19 11.61
N TRP A 97 -6.26 3.50 12.30
CA TRP A 97 -6.58 2.81 13.55
C TRP A 97 -6.83 3.78 14.71
N LEU A 98 -5.93 4.74 14.90
CA LEU A 98 -5.81 5.48 16.14
C LEU A 98 -6.56 6.81 16.13
N VAL A 99 -6.56 7.55 15.02
CA VAL A 99 -7.11 8.93 15.00
C VAL A 99 -8.59 8.96 15.35
N PRO A 100 -9.48 8.15 14.75
CA PRO A 100 -10.90 8.14 15.15
C PRO A 100 -11.10 7.77 16.63
N LEU A 101 -10.28 6.86 17.16
CA LEU A 101 -10.33 6.46 18.57
C LEU A 101 -9.88 7.60 19.51
N MET A 102 -8.81 8.32 19.15
CA MET A 102 -8.27 9.43 19.93
C MET A 102 -9.26 10.61 20.03
N ILE A 103 -10.01 10.88 18.95
CA ILE A 103 -11.00 11.97 18.92
C ILE A 103 -12.41 11.53 19.35
N GLY A 104 -12.61 10.24 19.65
CA GLY A 104 -13.92 9.69 20.02
C GLY A 104 -14.94 9.65 18.88
N ALA A 105 -14.49 9.69 17.62
CA ALA A 105 -15.35 9.61 16.45
C ALA A 105 -15.72 8.14 16.13
N PRO A 106 -16.93 7.88 15.60
CA PRO A 106 -17.34 6.53 15.25
C PRO A 106 -16.61 5.96 14.02
N ASP A 107 -16.19 6.81 13.06
CA ASP A 107 -15.47 6.42 11.85
C ASP A 107 -14.76 7.64 11.20
N MET A 108 -14.07 7.41 10.08
CA MET A 108 -13.48 8.47 9.24
C MET A 108 -14.54 9.35 8.59
N ALA A 109 -14.22 10.62 8.30
CA ALA A 109 -15.17 11.58 7.70
C ALA A 109 -15.73 11.13 6.34
N LEU A 110 -14.92 10.43 5.53
CA LEU A 110 -15.30 9.90 4.21
C LEU A 110 -14.93 8.41 4.08
N PRO A 111 -15.70 7.49 4.69
CA PRO A 111 -15.33 6.07 4.83
C PRO A 111 -15.12 5.33 3.50
N ARG A 112 -15.94 5.63 2.49
CA ARG A 112 -15.83 4.98 1.17
C ARG A 112 -14.60 5.45 0.38
N MET A 113 -14.28 6.73 0.49
CA MET A 113 -13.09 7.30 -0.15
C MET A 113 -11.81 6.75 0.49
N ASN A 114 -11.84 6.49 1.80
CA ASN A 114 -10.74 5.86 2.52
C ASN A 114 -10.48 4.41 2.07
N ASN A 115 -11.52 3.63 1.76
CA ASN A 115 -11.32 2.32 1.14
C ASN A 115 -10.69 2.46 -0.25
N TRP A 116 -11.17 3.42 -1.04
CA TRP A 116 -10.64 3.66 -2.39
C TRP A 116 -9.18 4.11 -2.38
N SER A 117 -8.79 4.95 -1.41
CA SER A 117 -7.39 5.36 -1.24
C SER A 117 -6.47 4.18 -0.91
N PHE A 118 -6.97 3.15 -0.22
CA PHE A 118 -6.20 1.92 -0.04
C PHE A 118 -6.01 1.21 -1.37
N TRP A 119 -7.06 0.97 -2.15
CA TRP A 119 -6.99 0.13 -3.36
C TRP A 119 -6.15 0.70 -4.50
N ILE A 120 -5.99 2.03 -4.58
CA ILE A 120 -5.06 2.64 -5.54
C ILE A 120 -3.61 2.24 -5.25
N LEU A 121 -3.26 2.09 -3.96
CA LEU A 121 -1.89 1.84 -3.53
C LEU A 121 -1.32 0.50 -4.03
N PRO A 122 -1.92 -0.68 -3.79
CA PRO A 122 -1.40 -1.94 -4.29
C PRO A 122 -1.40 -2.00 -5.82
N PHE A 123 -2.34 -1.33 -6.50
CA PHE A 123 -2.34 -1.25 -7.96
C PHE A 123 -1.16 -0.42 -8.47
N ALA A 124 -0.91 0.75 -7.89
CA ALA A 124 0.25 1.59 -8.24
C ALA A 124 1.58 0.87 -8.00
N PHE A 125 1.72 0.17 -6.88
CA PHE A 125 2.93 -0.60 -6.57
C PHE A 125 3.09 -1.84 -7.44
N ALA A 126 2.00 -2.51 -7.82
CA ALA A 126 2.05 -3.60 -8.79
C ALA A 126 2.53 -3.10 -10.17
N LEU A 127 2.05 -1.94 -10.63
CA LEU A 127 2.53 -1.30 -11.85
C LEU A 127 4.00 -0.90 -11.76
N MET A 128 4.43 -0.36 -10.62
CA MET A 128 5.83 0.01 -10.44
C MET A 128 6.73 -1.23 -10.44
N LEU A 129 6.37 -2.29 -9.72
CA LEU A 129 7.16 -3.53 -9.67
C LEU A 129 7.18 -4.28 -11.00
N SER A 130 6.11 -4.18 -11.82
CA SER A 130 6.07 -4.84 -13.13
C SER A 130 7.14 -4.32 -14.09
N THR A 131 7.62 -3.08 -13.91
CA THR A 131 8.69 -2.49 -14.73
C THR A 131 9.98 -3.32 -14.69
N LEU A 132 10.28 -3.98 -13.57
CA LEU A 132 11.45 -4.86 -13.44
C LEU A 132 11.41 -6.08 -14.37
N PHE A 133 10.23 -6.45 -14.87
CA PHE A 133 10.03 -7.58 -15.76
C PHE A 133 9.80 -7.16 -17.22
N MET A 134 9.83 -5.86 -17.51
CA MET A 134 9.72 -5.32 -18.87
C MET A 134 11.11 -5.23 -19.51
N GLU A 135 11.17 -5.22 -20.84
CA GLU A 135 12.44 -5.18 -21.60
C GLU A 135 13.32 -3.97 -21.26
N GLY A 136 12.72 -2.83 -20.92
CA GLY A 136 13.42 -1.61 -20.51
C GLY A 136 13.88 -1.59 -19.05
N GLY A 137 13.51 -2.58 -18.23
CA GLY A 137 13.78 -2.62 -16.81
C GLY A 137 13.06 -1.53 -15.99
N GLY A 138 13.41 -1.47 -14.70
CA GLY A 138 12.89 -0.45 -13.80
C GLY A 138 13.60 0.91 -13.94
N PRO A 139 13.09 1.97 -13.29
CA PRO A 139 13.78 3.26 -13.24
C PRO A 139 15.15 3.13 -12.56
N ASN A 140 16.19 3.72 -13.17
CA ASN A 140 17.60 3.56 -12.78
C ASN A 140 18.30 4.88 -12.38
N PHE A 141 17.55 5.97 -12.22
CA PHE A 141 18.08 7.33 -12.05
C PHE A 141 17.99 7.87 -10.61
N GLY A 142 17.69 7.01 -9.63
CA GLY A 142 17.54 7.37 -8.23
C GLY A 142 16.14 7.86 -7.83
N TRP A 143 15.82 7.75 -6.54
CA TRP A 143 14.48 8.09 -6.02
C TRP A 143 14.14 9.59 -6.07
N THR A 144 15.12 10.45 -6.37
CA THR A 144 14.96 11.91 -6.48
C THR A 144 14.49 12.38 -7.86
N PHE A 145 14.53 11.52 -8.88
CA PHE A 145 14.09 11.83 -10.24
C PHE A 145 14.70 13.13 -10.79
N TYR A 146 16.03 13.24 -10.77
CA TYR A 146 16.68 14.38 -11.40
C TYR A 146 16.35 14.42 -12.90
N ALA A 147 15.68 15.49 -13.31
CA ALA A 147 15.20 15.68 -14.69
C ALA A 147 16.21 15.33 -15.79
N PRO A 148 17.48 15.80 -15.76
CA PRO A 148 18.43 15.49 -16.84
C PRO A 148 18.79 14.01 -16.98
N LEU A 149 18.48 13.16 -15.99
CA LEU A 149 18.73 11.71 -16.03
C LEU A 149 17.43 10.91 -16.27
N SER A 150 16.25 11.54 -16.18
CA SER A 150 14.95 10.88 -16.33
C SER A 150 14.22 11.22 -17.63
N THR A 151 14.77 12.09 -18.48
CA THR A 151 14.15 12.55 -19.74
C THR A 151 14.94 12.20 -20.99
N THR A 152 16.08 11.53 -20.85
CA THR A 152 16.89 11.01 -21.97
C THR A 152 16.36 9.68 -22.44
#